data_AF-A0A1A0IXL6-F1
#
_entry.id   AF-A0A1A0IXL6-F1
#
_cell.length_a   1.000
_cell.length_b   1.000
_cell.length_c   1.000
_cell.angle_alpha   90.00
_cell.angle_beta   90.00
_cell.angle_gamma   90.00
#
_symmetry.space_group_name_H-M   'P 1'
#
loop_
_entity.id
_entity.type
_entity.pdbx_description
1 polymer ?
#
loop_
_entity_poly.entity_id
_entity_poly.type
_entity_poly.pdbx_seq_one_letter_code
_entity_poly.pdbx_strand_id
1 'polypeptide(L)'
;MTDVVRFADPHEAAASLALRDGDPAGLGYYLDHQRIHSGTPAAITDKTYMAWFADHHAGRDTLMLAPTHDLVTELNTRARTDRLTRTPTPAGPEVVVADGQCASIGDVICTQRNNPRLRLGGSDWVRNGYRWTVTVVHPDGSLTATHLSTGRQPGATTVLPADYVAEHVRLGYAMTIDSAQGITVDTCHTALTGNESRNQFYVAMTRGIHTNHAYIPTTTDANEHSPWTELAILPRTSTEVLQRILARDATHTSAHADLRDTLNPYKRLGHAIDTYRDAIGLAVENTLGPDALDQLDHAAEHLLPGLTDAPAYPVLRQHLATLAITGHDPVRALRQAASERELDTAHDPAAVLDWRLDTTGTHSTSARPLPWTRAIPTELTDDDVTQQLYARARIITTLVAQINTDAETWTPATAPPWARTLLENRDLTAQLAIWRAAHHIPDTDLRPTGPRRYPAAERHHQQHLDTRTTDTLGDLHTATHTWAALAKRVDTRLTTDPWWPVLAQHLDTAADAGHDIETLLTTAANQRPLPDDMPAAALWHRLDISDRAPIEDAQTSVSEPDDNSVVSSAGSAIDAAVASALPYDTANLNYETDPNGEDHRHEPSLFTESARPPATDLGL
;
A
#
# COMPACT_ATOMS: atom_id res chain seq x y z
N MET A 1 -11.06 -19.26 -0.16
CA MET A 1 -12.23 -18.94 0.69
C MET A 1 -12.53 -17.47 0.49
N THR A 2 -13.60 -17.17 -0.25
CA THR A 2 -13.94 -15.85 -0.82
C THR A 2 -14.92 -15.04 0.02
N ASP A 3 -15.62 -15.65 0.99
CA ASP A 3 -16.64 -14.95 1.79
C ASP A 3 -16.20 -14.71 3.24
N VAL A 4 -16.38 -13.47 3.70
CA VAL A 4 -16.11 -13.05 5.09
C VAL A 4 -17.44 -12.91 5.84
N VAL A 5 -17.91 -14.00 6.47
CA VAL A 5 -19.24 -14.12 7.10
C VAL A 5 -19.42 -13.31 8.41
N ARG A 6 -18.49 -12.40 8.74
CA ARG A 6 -18.46 -11.74 10.07
C ARG A 6 -18.90 -10.27 10.09
N PHE A 7 -19.10 -9.64 8.94
CA PHE A 7 -19.48 -8.22 8.85
C PHE A 7 -20.99 -8.04 8.78
N ALA A 8 -21.50 -6.99 9.42
CA ALA A 8 -22.90 -6.58 9.27
C ALA A 8 -23.15 -5.84 7.94
N ASP A 9 -22.13 -5.16 7.41
CA ASP A 9 -22.18 -4.42 6.15
C ASP A 9 -21.43 -5.19 5.04
N PRO A 10 -22.12 -5.63 3.95
CA PRO A 10 -21.48 -6.28 2.81
C PRO A 10 -20.42 -5.41 2.11
N HIS A 11 -20.59 -4.08 2.09
CA HIS A 11 -19.62 -3.18 1.46
C HIS A 11 -18.32 -3.11 2.26
N GLU A 12 -18.39 -3.20 3.59
CA GLU A 12 -17.20 -3.34 4.44
C GLU A 12 -16.48 -4.67 4.18
N ALA A 13 -17.24 -5.75 3.97
CA ALA A 13 -16.66 -7.04 3.64
C ALA A 13 -15.85 -6.97 2.33
N ALA A 14 -16.42 -6.39 1.27
CA ALA A 14 -15.75 -6.18 -0.01
C ALA A 14 -14.52 -5.26 0.13
N ALA A 15 -14.66 -4.14 0.85
CA ALA A 15 -13.54 -3.22 1.11
C ALA A 15 -12.40 -3.92 1.87
N SER A 16 -12.72 -4.75 2.86
CA SER A 16 -11.71 -5.50 3.62
C SER A 16 -10.96 -6.53 2.77
N LEU A 17 -11.61 -7.12 1.76
CA LEU A 17 -10.96 -8.00 0.79
C LEU A 17 -10.00 -7.22 -0.11
N ALA A 18 -10.40 -6.03 -0.57
CA ALA A 18 -9.49 -5.14 -1.30
C ALA A 18 -8.24 -4.80 -0.45
N LEU A 19 -8.41 -4.51 0.85
CA LEU A 19 -7.27 -4.29 1.75
C LEU A 19 -6.36 -5.52 1.87
N ARG A 20 -6.94 -6.73 1.92
CA ARG A 20 -6.20 -7.99 1.98
C ARG A 20 -5.32 -8.18 0.75
N ASP A 21 -5.84 -7.83 -0.42
CA ASP A 21 -5.14 -7.96 -1.69
C ASP A 21 -4.15 -6.80 -1.94
N GLY A 22 -4.17 -5.78 -1.07
CA GLY A 22 -3.31 -4.59 -1.15
C GLY A 22 -3.82 -3.56 -2.14
N ASP A 23 -5.08 -3.62 -2.54
CA ASP A 23 -5.73 -2.64 -3.40
C ASP A 23 -6.12 -1.39 -2.59
N PRO A 24 -5.53 -0.21 -2.88
CA PRO A 24 -5.88 1.04 -2.21
C PRO A 24 -7.36 1.42 -2.35
N ALA A 25 -8.08 0.91 -3.34
CA ALA A 25 -9.52 1.16 -3.53
C ALA A 25 -10.35 0.87 -2.28
N GLY A 26 -9.95 -0.13 -1.49
CA GLY A 26 -10.61 -0.46 -0.23
C GLY A 26 -10.62 0.70 0.76
N LEU A 27 -9.60 1.57 0.73
CA LEU A 27 -9.52 2.75 1.60
C LEU A 27 -10.64 3.75 1.33
N GLY A 28 -11.13 3.83 0.09
CA GLY A 28 -12.23 4.71 -0.29
C GLY A 28 -13.46 4.49 0.58
N TYR A 29 -13.84 3.23 0.85
CA TYR A 29 -14.94 2.90 1.75
C TYR A 29 -14.72 3.42 3.18
N TYR A 30 -13.53 3.20 3.75
CA TYR A 30 -13.23 3.60 5.13
C TYR A 30 -13.13 5.12 5.28
N LEU A 31 -12.60 5.83 4.28
CA LEU A 31 -12.59 7.30 4.24
C LEU A 31 -14.03 7.84 4.17
N ASP A 32 -14.85 7.26 3.30
CA ASP A 32 -16.25 7.64 3.10
C ASP A 32 -17.11 7.50 4.36
N HIS A 33 -16.82 6.47 5.16
CA HIS A 33 -17.51 6.21 6.43
C HIS A 33 -16.86 6.90 7.64
N GLN A 34 -15.88 7.79 7.44
CA GLN A 34 -15.16 8.47 8.52
C GLN A 34 -14.50 7.50 9.52
N ARG A 35 -13.96 6.39 9.00
CA ARG A 35 -13.34 5.32 9.79
C ARG A 35 -11.83 5.49 9.95
N ILE A 36 -11.22 6.42 9.23
CA ILE A 36 -9.79 6.74 9.29
C ILE A 36 -9.61 8.10 9.96
N HIS A 37 -8.77 8.15 10.99
CA HIS A 37 -8.55 9.33 11.80
C HIS A 37 -7.05 9.64 11.87
N SER A 38 -6.67 10.91 11.67
CA SER A 38 -5.27 11.34 11.77
C SER A 38 -4.99 12.15 13.03
N GLY A 39 -3.71 12.15 13.44
CA GLY A 39 -3.22 13.01 14.52
C GLY A 39 -1.72 12.87 14.75
N THR A 40 -1.24 13.47 15.84
CA THR A 40 0.06 13.12 16.44
C THR A 40 -0.04 11.79 17.18
N PRO A 41 1.08 11.09 17.47
CA PRO A 41 1.06 9.84 18.24
C PRO A 41 0.28 9.95 19.55
N ALA A 42 0.52 11.00 20.35
CA ALA A 42 -0.25 11.24 21.57
C ALA A 42 -1.76 11.42 21.32
N ALA A 43 -2.13 12.19 20.28
CA ALA A 43 -3.52 12.42 19.93
C ALA A 43 -4.22 11.14 19.44
N ILE A 44 -3.49 10.21 18.83
CA ILE A 44 -4.02 8.92 18.35
C ILE A 44 -4.37 8.02 19.51
N THR A 45 -3.47 7.88 20.49
CA THR A 45 -3.76 7.15 21.72
C THR A 45 -4.98 7.74 22.42
N ASP A 46 -5.07 9.08 22.47
CA ASP A 46 -6.21 9.78 23.05
C ASP A 46 -7.54 9.53 22.33
N LYS A 47 -7.56 9.72 21.00
CA LYS A 47 -8.74 9.49 20.17
C LYS A 47 -9.21 8.04 20.21
N THR A 48 -8.27 7.09 20.14
CA THR A 48 -8.56 5.64 20.22
C THR A 48 -9.26 5.33 21.54
N TYR A 49 -8.71 5.85 22.64
CA TYR A 49 -9.29 5.66 23.97
C TYR A 49 -10.67 6.31 24.10
N MET A 50 -10.83 7.57 23.67
CA MET A 50 -12.10 8.29 23.76
C MET A 50 -13.22 7.62 22.95
N ALA A 51 -12.92 7.11 21.76
CA ALA A 51 -13.89 6.41 20.94
C ALA A 51 -14.29 5.05 21.53
N TRP A 52 -13.31 4.27 21.99
CA TRP A 52 -13.57 3.04 22.75
C TRP A 52 -14.41 3.32 23.99
N PHE A 53 -14.09 4.38 24.73
CA PHE A 53 -14.80 4.78 25.93
C PHE A 53 -16.27 5.09 25.64
N ALA A 54 -16.55 5.84 24.57
CA ALA A 54 -17.91 6.15 24.13
C ALA A 54 -18.71 4.87 23.77
N ASP A 55 -18.13 3.96 22.97
CA ASP A 55 -18.78 2.70 22.60
C ASP A 55 -18.99 1.78 23.82
N HIS A 56 -18.01 1.73 24.73
CA HIS A 56 -18.09 0.99 25.97
C HIS A 56 -19.27 1.48 26.83
N HIS A 57 -19.46 2.79 26.94
CA HIS A 57 -20.57 3.40 27.68
C HIS A 57 -21.91 3.30 26.96
N ALA A 58 -21.92 3.16 25.64
CA ALA A 58 -23.10 2.80 24.87
C ALA A 58 -23.49 1.31 25.00
N GLY A 59 -22.74 0.53 25.79
CA GLY A 59 -23.05 -0.88 26.08
C GLY A 59 -22.56 -1.86 25.01
N ARG A 60 -21.74 -1.42 24.06
CA ARG A 60 -21.20 -2.27 22.99
C ARG A 60 -20.04 -3.13 23.49
N ASP A 61 -19.85 -4.30 22.87
CA ASP A 61 -18.60 -5.04 23.00
C ASP A 61 -17.54 -4.39 22.11
N THR A 62 -16.57 -3.72 22.74
CA THR A 62 -15.55 -2.93 22.04
C THR A 62 -14.15 -3.32 22.49
N LEU A 63 -13.21 -3.28 21.54
CA LEU A 63 -11.82 -3.66 21.72
C LEU A 63 -10.89 -2.60 21.10
N MET A 64 -9.89 -2.19 21.88
CA MET A 64 -8.77 -1.42 21.34
C MET A 64 -7.67 -2.35 20.83
N LEU A 65 -7.06 -2.00 19.71
CA LEU A 65 -5.90 -2.70 19.17
C LEU A 65 -4.72 -1.75 19.00
N ALA A 66 -3.51 -2.30 19.15
CA ALA A 66 -2.28 -1.59 18.83
C ALA A 66 -1.20 -2.57 18.34
N PRO A 67 -0.20 -2.12 17.58
CA PRO A 67 0.88 -2.99 17.08
C PRO A 67 1.89 -3.38 18.17
N THR A 68 2.16 -2.51 19.14
CA THR A 68 3.23 -2.68 20.14
C THR A 68 2.67 -2.98 21.53
N HIS A 69 3.45 -3.69 22.35
CA HIS A 69 3.11 -3.92 23.76
C HIS A 69 3.07 -2.64 24.59
N ASP A 70 3.90 -1.64 24.27
CA ASP A 70 3.94 -0.37 25.00
C ASP A 70 2.63 0.41 24.84
N LEU A 71 2.11 0.54 23.60
CA LEU A 71 0.83 1.19 23.34
C LEU A 71 -0.34 0.42 23.98
N VAL A 72 -0.31 -0.92 23.93
CA VAL A 72 -1.32 -1.74 24.63
C VAL A 72 -1.30 -1.50 26.13
N THR A 73 -0.11 -1.43 26.73
CA THR A 73 0.08 -1.18 28.17
C THR A 73 -0.43 0.20 28.54
N GLU A 74 -0.13 1.22 27.73
CA GLU A 74 -0.61 2.59 27.92
C GLU A 74 -2.14 2.66 27.88
N LEU A 75 -2.78 2.09 26.84
CA LEU A 75 -4.23 2.06 26.69
C LEU A 75 -4.92 1.30 27.82
N ASN A 76 -4.38 0.13 28.22
CA ASN A 76 -4.90 -0.65 29.35
C ASN A 76 -4.80 0.12 30.67
N THR A 77 -3.65 0.75 30.93
CA THR A 77 -3.43 1.56 32.15
C THR A 77 -4.43 2.70 32.20
N ARG A 78 -4.62 3.41 31.09
CA ARG A 78 -5.55 4.52 31.00
C ARG A 78 -7.00 4.07 31.26
N ALA A 79 -7.45 3.00 30.61
CA ALA A 79 -8.79 2.44 30.80
C ALA A 79 -9.05 2.00 32.24
N ARG A 80 -8.06 1.36 32.88
CA ARG A 80 -8.15 0.96 34.30
C ARG A 80 -8.23 2.18 35.21
N THR A 81 -7.30 3.13 35.08
CA THR A 81 -7.26 4.33 35.92
C THR A 81 -8.59 5.07 35.86
N ASP A 82 -9.13 5.26 34.66
CA ASP A 82 -10.38 5.95 34.46
C ASP A 82 -11.58 5.20 35.08
N ARG A 83 -11.61 3.86 34.97
CA ARG A 83 -12.61 3.03 35.66
C ARG A 83 -12.54 3.20 37.19
N LEU A 84 -11.32 3.16 37.75
CA LEU A 84 -11.11 3.31 39.19
C LEU A 84 -11.53 4.70 39.68
N THR A 85 -11.24 5.76 38.91
CA THR A 85 -11.66 7.13 39.28
C THR A 85 -13.17 7.34 39.29
N ARG A 86 -13.91 6.60 38.44
CA ARG A 86 -15.38 6.69 38.34
C ARG A 86 -16.13 5.73 39.25
N THR A 87 -15.46 4.77 39.87
CA THR A 87 -16.10 3.81 40.77
C THR A 87 -16.08 4.38 42.19
N PRO A 88 -17.22 4.74 42.79
CA PRO A 88 -17.27 5.37 44.12
C PRO A 88 -16.90 4.42 45.28
N THR A 89 -16.66 3.14 44.98
CA THR A 89 -16.25 2.12 45.94
C THR A 89 -14.72 2.07 46.03
N PRO A 90 -14.13 1.97 47.24
CA PRO A 90 -12.68 1.75 47.39
C PRO A 90 -12.21 0.57 46.54
N ALA A 91 -11.01 0.68 45.94
CA ALA A 91 -10.40 -0.42 45.22
C ALA A 91 -10.33 -1.64 46.15
N GLY A 92 -11.04 -2.71 45.77
CA GLY A 92 -11.02 -3.98 46.48
C GLY A 92 -9.66 -4.69 46.35
N PRO A 93 -9.56 -5.97 46.76
CA PRO A 93 -8.35 -6.75 46.56
C PRO A 93 -7.92 -6.74 45.08
N GLU A 94 -6.63 -6.53 44.86
CA GLU A 94 -6.00 -6.50 43.54
C GLU A 94 -5.00 -7.65 43.40
N VAL A 95 -4.82 -8.14 42.17
CA VAL A 95 -3.81 -9.13 41.83
C VAL A 95 -2.91 -8.60 40.72
N VAL A 96 -1.62 -8.92 40.77
CA VAL A 96 -0.68 -8.58 39.70
C VAL A 96 -0.80 -9.62 38.59
N VAL A 97 -1.02 -9.17 37.36
CA VAL A 97 -1.09 -9.99 36.14
C VAL A 97 0.27 -10.02 35.42
N ALA A 98 0.38 -10.78 34.33
CA ALA A 98 1.66 -11.15 33.73
C ALA A 98 2.51 -10.00 33.18
N ASP A 99 1.90 -8.86 32.86
CA ASP A 99 2.57 -7.62 32.42
C ASP A 99 2.92 -6.69 33.58
N GLY A 100 2.77 -7.13 34.83
CA GLY A 100 3.03 -6.33 36.02
C GLY A 100 1.93 -5.32 36.35
N GLN A 101 0.86 -5.27 35.55
CA GLN A 101 -0.31 -4.45 35.86
C GLN A 101 -1.13 -5.11 36.98
N CYS A 102 -1.92 -4.32 37.71
CA CYS A 102 -2.92 -4.88 38.62
C CYS A 102 -4.20 -5.25 37.84
N ALA A 103 -4.98 -6.19 38.38
CA ALA A 103 -6.36 -6.53 38.03
C ALA A 103 -7.22 -6.55 39.30
N SER A 104 -8.45 -6.05 39.23
CA SER A 104 -9.44 -5.96 40.31
C SER A 104 -10.84 -6.28 39.79
N ILE A 105 -11.82 -6.36 40.69
CA ILE A 105 -13.20 -6.68 40.31
C ILE A 105 -13.72 -5.67 39.27
N GLY A 106 -14.35 -6.18 38.21
CA GLY A 106 -14.84 -5.40 37.07
C GLY A 106 -13.80 -5.12 35.99
N ASP A 107 -12.54 -5.54 36.15
CA ASP A 107 -11.57 -5.50 35.07
C ASP A 107 -11.95 -6.43 33.92
N VAL A 108 -11.62 -5.99 32.71
CA VAL A 108 -11.56 -6.88 31.55
C VAL A 108 -10.15 -7.44 31.46
N ILE A 109 -10.03 -8.77 31.42
CA ILE A 109 -8.76 -9.48 31.28
C ILE A 109 -8.77 -10.36 30.02
N CYS A 110 -7.58 -10.71 29.53
CA CYS A 110 -7.40 -11.64 28.42
C CYS A 110 -6.43 -12.76 28.81
N THR A 111 -6.74 -13.98 28.40
CA THR A 111 -5.89 -15.16 28.61
C THR A 111 -4.95 -15.37 27.42
N GLN A 112 -3.68 -15.68 27.68
CA GLN A 112 -2.62 -15.75 26.66
C GLN A 112 -2.16 -17.17 26.32
N ARG A 113 -2.61 -18.17 27.10
CA ARG A 113 -2.17 -19.55 26.93
C ARG A 113 -3.35 -20.51 26.99
N ASN A 114 -3.44 -21.38 25.99
CA ASN A 114 -4.38 -22.49 26.01
C ASN A 114 -4.17 -23.39 27.24
N ASN A 115 -5.21 -23.63 28.05
CA ASN A 115 -5.15 -24.56 29.18
C ASN A 115 -6.40 -25.45 29.26
N PRO A 116 -6.36 -26.66 28.67
CA PRO A 116 -7.48 -27.59 28.66
C PRO A 116 -7.95 -28.08 30.04
N ARG A 117 -7.13 -27.90 31.08
CA ARG A 117 -7.48 -28.27 32.46
C ARG A 117 -8.43 -27.26 33.10
N LEU A 118 -8.43 -26.02 32.64
CA LEU A 118 -9.34 -24.98 33.10
C LEU A 118 -10.62 -25.06 32.26
N ARG A 119 -11.63 -25.74 32.80
CA ARG A 119 -12.90 -25.95 32.11
C ARG A 119 -13.74 -24.66 32.09
N LEU A 120 -14.45 -24.48 30.98
CA LEU A 120 -15.40 -23.40 30.76
C LEU A 120 -16.75 -24.03 30.38
N GLY A 121 -17.68 -24.05 31.33
CA GLY A 121 -18.96 -24.76 31.14
C GLY A 121 -18.80 -26.27 30.97
N GLY A 122 -19.70 -26.90 30.20
CA GLY A 122 -19.75 -28.37 30.06
C GLY A 122 -18.77 -28.96 29.05
N SER A 123 -18.36 -28.20 28.02
CA SER A 123 -17.57 -28.73 26.89
C SER A 123 -16.37 -27.87 26.47
N ASP A 124 -16.28 -26.62 26.92
CA ASP A 124 -15.19 -25.72 26.53
C ASP A 124 -14.11 -25.61 27.61
N TRP A 125 -13.01 -24.95 27.29
CA TRP A 125 -11.86 -24.74 28.17
C TRP A 125 -11.17 -23.41 27.84
N VAL A 126 -10.34 -22.91 28.76
CA VAL A 126 -9.69 -21.59 28.64
C VAL A 126 -8.71 -21.55 27.47
N ARG A 127 -9.00 -20.73 26.45
CA ARG A 127 -8.15 -20.55 25.26
C ARG A 127 -7.40 -19.23 25.28
N ASN A 128 -6.33 -19.17 24.48
CA ASN A 128 -5.64 -17.94 24.14
C ASN A 128 -6.60 -16.99 23.41
N GLY A 129 -6.60 -15.72 23.78
CA GLY A 129 -7.44 -14.67 23.21
C GLY A 129 -8.84 -14.55 23.83
N TYR A 130 -9.21 -15.43 24.77
CA TYR A 130 -10.50 -15.29 25.47
C TYR A 130 -10.48 -14.06 26.38
N ARG A 131 -11.56 -13.28 26.32
CA ARG A 131 -11.77 -12.08 27.14
C ARG A 131 -12.73 -12.41 28.28
N TRP A 132 -12.49 -11.81 29.42
CA TRP A 132 -13.23 -12.10 30.64
C TRP A 132 -13.46 -10.85 31.46
N THR A 133 -14.56 -10.83 32.22
CA THR A 133 -14.77 -9.85 33.29
C THR A 133 -14.45 -10.49 34.63
N VAL A 134 -13.57 -9.85 35.41
CA VAL A 134 -13.24 -10.29 36.76
C VAL A 134 -14.44 -10.07 37.68
N THR A 135 -14.94 -11.14 38.30
CA THR A 135 -16.08 -11.07 39.23
C THR A 135 -15.63 -11.17 40.68
N VAL A 136 -14.58 -11.95 40.97
CA VAL A 136 -14.02 -12.10 42.31
C VAL A 136 -12.49 -12.19 42.24
N VAL A 137 -11.81 -11.46 43.12
CA VAL A 137 -10.39 -11.61 43.40
C VAL A 137 -10.25 -12.34 44.74
N HIS A 138 -9.58 -13.49 44.73
CA HIS A 138 -9.41 -14.32 45.92
C HIS A 138 -8.13 -13.95 46.70
N PRO A 139 -8.06 -14.20 48.02
CA PRO A 139 -6.87 -13.89 48.83
C PRO A 139 -5.60 -14.65 48.43
N ASP A 140 -5.74 -15.78 47.73
CA ASP A 140 -4.63 -16.60 47.22
C ASP A 140 -4.08 -16.08 45.88
N GLY A 141 -4.67 -15.02 45.32
CA GLY A 141 -4.31 -14.47 44.00
C GLY A 141 -5.03 -15.14 42.83
N SER A 142 -5.93 -16.11 43.07
CA SER A 142 -6.77 -16.65 42.01
C SER A 142 -7.91 -15.69 41.62
N LEU A 143 -8.35 -15.78 40.36
CA LEU A 143 -9.42 -14.93 39.83
C LEU A 143 -10.63 -15.77 39.44
N THR A 144 -11.83 -15.36 39.87
CA THR A 144 -13.06 -15.83 39.24
C THR A 144 -13.44 -14.87 38.14
N ALA A 145 -13.59 -15.38 36.92
CA ALA A 145 -13.83 -14.55 35.75
C ALA A 145 -14.96 -15.13 34.90
N THR A 146 -15.82 -14.25 34.40
CA THR A 146 -16.94 -14.60 33.52
C THR A 146 -16.53 -14.31 32.08
N HIS A 147 -16.66 -15.30 31.21
CA HIS A 147 -16.29 -15.16 29.80
C HIS A 147 -17.14 -14.10 29.11
N LEU A 148 -16.51 -13.21 28.36
CA LEU A 148 -17.18 -12.21 27.53
C LEU A 148 -17.43 -12.82 26.16
N SER A 149 -18.69 -13.19 25.88
CA SER A 149 -19.11 -13.50 24.51
C SER A 149 -19.56 -12.23 23.77
N THR A 150 -19.56 -12.30 22.44
CA THR A 150 -20.03 -11.24 21.53
C THR A 150 -21.37 -10.65 21.99
N GLY A 151 -21.51 -9.32 21.91
CA GLY A 151 -22.68 -8.60 22.42
C GLY A 151 -22.77 -8.51 23.96
N ARG A 152 -21.63 -8.65 24.68
CA ARG A 152 -21.53 -8.60 26.14
C ARG A 152 -22.42 -9.59 26.91
N GLN A 153 -22.87 -10.67 26.27
CA GLN A 153 -23.63 -11.69 26.99
C GLN A 153 -22.69 -12.38 27.99
N PRO A 154 -23.09 -12.49 29.28
CA PRO A 154 -22.27 -13.18 30.27
C PRO A 154 -22.22 -14.66 29.91
N GLY A 155 -21.01 -15.13 29.58
CA GLY A 155 -20.74 -16.53 29.31
C GLY A 155 -20.59 -17.34 30.59
N ALA A 156 -19.98 -18.53 30.46
CA ALA A 156 -19.65 -19.35 31.61
C ALA A 156 -18.57 -18.68 32.50
N THR A 157 -18.66 -18.93 33.80
CA THR A 157 -17.69 -18.47 34.79
C THR A 157 -16.70 -19.59 35.09
N THR A 158 -15.41 -19.24 35.23
CA THR A 158 -14.36 -20.18 35.62
C THR A 158 -13.41 -19.54 36.64
N VAL A 159 -12.66 -20.37 37.35
CA VAL A 159 -11.61 -19.94 38.28
C VAL A 159 -10.26 -20.11 37.61
N LEU A 160 -9.52 -19.01 37.48
CA LEU A 160 -8.15 -18.94 37.00
C LEU A 160 -7.20 -19.03 38.21
N PRO A 161 -6.39 -20.09 38.33
CA PRO A 161 -5.43 -20.24 39.43
C PRO A 161 -4.38 -19.13 39.46
N ALA A 162 -3.85 -18.82 40.64
CA ALA A 162 -2.89 -17.74 40.85
C ALA A 162 -1.67 -17.83 39.91
N ASP A 163 -1.06 -19.01 39.77
CA ASP A 163 0.09 -19.22 38.87
C ASP A 163 -0.25 -18.88 37.41
N TYR A 164 -1.46 -19.25 36.97
CA TYR A 164 -1.93 -18.97 35.62
C TYR A 164 -2.23 -17.47 35.43
N VAL A 165 -2.75 -16.80 36.46
CA VAL A 165 -2.99 -15.34 36.45
C VAL A 165 -1.67 -14.59 36.36
N ALA A 166 -0.67 -15.00 37.14
CA ALA A 166 0.64 -14.36 37.19
C ALA A 166 1.44 -14.53 35.89
N GLU A 167 1.25 -15.62 35.13
CA GLU A 167 2.06 -15.88 33.92
C GLU A 167 1.31 -15.67 32.60
N HIS A 168 -0.02 -15.82 32.57
CA HIS A 168 -0.78 -15.97 31.33
C HIS A 168 -2.05 -15.13 31.24
N VAL A 169 -2.25 -14.20 32.18
CA VAL A 169 -3.35 -13.23 32.13
C VAL A 169 -2.77 -11.83 31.97
N ARG A 170 -3.43 -10.99 31.17
CA ARG A 170 -3.16 -9.54 31.05
C ARG A 170 -4.46 -8.75 31.07
N LEU A 171 -4.40 -7.44 31.23
CA LEU A 171 -5.58 -6.58 30.99
C LEU A 171 -6.03 -6.68 29.53
N GLY A 172 -7.35 -6.69 29.33
CA GLY A 172 -8.01 -7.00 28.05
C GLY A 172 -8.86 -5.87 27.48
N TYR A 173 -8.61 -4.62 27.89
CA TYR A 173 -9.21 -3.43 27.27
C TYR A 173 -8.60 -3.17 25.90
N ALA A 174 -7.28 -3.33 25.81
CA ALA A 174 -6.49 -3.29 24.59
C ALA A 174 -5.72 -4.61 24.41
N MET A 175 -5.47 -4.99 23.15
CA MET A 175 -4.65 -6.15 22.78
C MET A 175 -3.74 -5.82 21.60
N THR A 176 -2.68 -6.61 21.40
CA THR A 176 -1.92 -6.46 20.15
C THR A 176 -2.72 -6.96 18.96
N ILE A 177 -2.49 -6.36 17.79
CA ILE A 177 -3.11 -6.78 16.53
C ILE A 177 -2.91 -8.30 16.30
N ASP A 178 -1.69 -8.79 16.52
CA ASP A 178 -1.36 -10.20 16.32
C ASP A 178 -2.08 -11.14 17.32
N SER A 179 -2.37 -10.65 18.53
CA SER A 179 -3.12 -11.39 19.55
C SER A 179 -4.63 -11.40 19.29
N ALA A 180 -5.12 -10.50 18.43
CA ALA A 180 -6.55 -10.35 18.16
C ALA A 180 -7.07 -11.34 17.10
N GLN A 181 -6.21 -12.18 16.55
CA GLN A 181 -6.61 -13.15 15.54
C GLN A 181 -7.67 -14.11 16.07
N GLY A 182 -8.81 -14.20 15.37
CA GLY A 182 -9.95 -15.03 15.76
C GLY A 182 -10.89 -14.38 16.77
N ILE A 183 -10.55 -13.21 17.31
CA ILE A 183 -11.45 -12.40 18.13
C ILE A 183 -12.43 -11.66 17.22
N THR A 184 -13.69 -11.61 17.64
CA THR A 184 -14.76 -10.86 16.97
C THR A 184 -15.55 -10.09 18.03
N VAL A 185 -15.67 -8.77 17.85
CA VAL A 185 -16.36 -7.83 18.75
C VAL A 185 -17.35 -6.97 17.98
N ASP A 186 -18.20 -6.19 18.63
CA ASP A 186 -19.17 -5.32 17.95
C ASP A 186 -18.44 -4.18 17.21
N THR A 187 -17.48 -3.55 17.88
CA THR A 187 -16.72 -2.38 17.38
C THR A 187 -15.23 -2.50 17.71
N CYS A 188 -14.37 -2.07 16.80
CA CYS A 188 -12.92 -2.12 17.00
C CYS A 188 -12.25 -0.77 16.70
N HIS A 189 -11.35 -0.35 17.59
CA HIS A 189 -10.59 0.90 17.49
C HIS A 189 -9.10 0.59 17.51
N THR A 190 -8.40 0.83 16.40
CA THR A 190 -6.98 0.48 16.26
C THR A 190 -6.09 1.71 16.23
N ALA A 191 -5.21 1.83 17.23
CA ALA A 191 -4.10 2.79 17.22
C ALA A 191 -2.95 2.22 16.38
N LEU A 192 -2.65 2.85 15.26
CA LEU A 192 -1.55 2.48 14.37
C LEU A 192 -0.33 3.36 14.64
N THR A 193 0.84 2.88 14.23
CA THR A 193 2.12 3.57 14.26
C THR A 193 2.57 4.01 12.87
N GLY A 194 1.94 3.52 11.80
CA GLY A 194 2.34 3.79 10.43
C GLY A 194 3.38 2.80 9.90
N ASN A 195 3.84 1.85 10.72
CA ASN A 195 4.87 0.84 10.39
C ASN A 195 4.31 -0.57 10.24
N GLU A 196 2.98 -0.72 10.31
CA GLU A 196 2.31 -1.99 10.16
C GLU A 196 2.48 -2.56 8.75
N SER A 197 2.31 -3.87 8.68
CA SER A 197 2.15 -4.58 7.42
C SER A 197 0.71 -4.60 6.94
N ARG A 198 0.53 -4.87 5.64
CA ARG A 198 -0.77 -5.15 5.03
C ARG A 198 -1.57 -6.19 5.81
N ASN A 199 -0.92 -7.27 6.25
CA ASN A 199 -1.57 -8.36 6.98
C ASN A 199 -2.06 -7.90 8.35
N GLN A 200 -1.25 -7.13 9.09
CA GLN A 200 -1.65 -6.55 10.36
C GLN A 200 -2.80 -5.56 10.19
N PHE A 201 -2.74 -4.70 9.16
CA PHE A 201 -3.81 -3.76 8.88
C PHE A 201 -5.12 -4.45 8.50
N TYR A 202 -5.08 -5.48 7.64
CA TYR A 202 -6.23 -6.31 7.35
C TYR A 202 -6.81 -6.97 8.62
N VAL A 203 -5.97 -7.49 9.51
CA VAL A 203 -6.42 -8.04 10.79
C VAL A 203 -7.12 -6.98 11.62
N ALA A 204 -6.53 -5.79 11.77
CA ALA A 204 -7.10 -4.68 12.51
C ALA A 204 -8.48 -4.24 11.98
N MET A 205 -8.64 -4.20 10.65
CA MET A 205 -9.88 -3.76 10.00
C MET A 205 -10.96 -4.84 9.88
N THR A 206 -10.78 -6.00 10.52
CA THR A 206 -11.69 -7.16 10.42
C THR A 206 -12.07 -7.77 11.78
N ARG A 207 -11.89 -7.05 12.88
CA ARG A 207 -12.24 -7.53 14.23
C ARG A 207 -13.65 -7.13 14.68
N GLY A 208 -14.10 -5.94 14.28
CA GLY A 208 -15.43 -5.42 14.55
C GLY A 208 -16.47 -5.94 13.55
N ILE A 209 -17.64 -6.34 14.04
CA ILE A 209 -18.79 -6.76 13.22
C ILE A 209 -19.44 -5.55 12.54
N HIS A 210 -19.60 -4.44 13.29
CA HIS A 210 -20.33 -3.26 12.84
C HIS A 210 -19.41 -2.14 12.40
N THR A 211 -18.35 -1.86 13.16
CA THR A 211 -17.40 -0.80 12.81
C THR A 211 -15.97 -1.16 13.16
N ASN A 212 -15.05 -0.79 12.26
CA ASN A 212 -13.61 -0.85 12.45
C ASN A 212 -13.02 0.53 12.15
N HIS A 213 -12.31 1.10 13.12
CA HIS A 213 -11.68 2.42 13.01
C HIS A 213 -10.16 2.32 13.12
N ALA A 214 -9.46 3.11 12.32
CA ALA A 214 -8.01 3.24 12.31
C ALA A 214 -7.58 4.65 12.69
N TYR A 215 -6.66 4.78 13.64
CA TYR A 215 -6.09 6.04 14.10
C TYR A 215 -4.61 6.08 13.75
N ILE A 216 -4.17 7.08 12.97
CA ILE A 216 -2.92 7.01 12.19
C ILE A 216 -2.05 8.26 12.37
N PRO A 217 -0.75 8.08 12.65
CA PRO A 217 0.16 9.20 12.81
C PRO A 217 0.51 9.76 11.44
N THR A 218 0.22 11.04 11.27
CA THR A 218 0.50 11.82 10.03
C THR A 218 1.53 12.92 10.28
N THR A 219 1.75 13.25 11.55
CA THR A 219 2.72 14.22 12.02
C THR A 219 3.53 13.61 13.16
N THR A 220 4.76 14.08 13.32
CA THR A 220 5.59 13.75 14.48
C THR A 220 5.12 14.52 15.71
N ASP A 221 5.35 13.95 16.91
CA ASP A 221 5.23 14.74 18.14
C ASP A 221 6.37 15.77 18.19
N ALA A 222 6.04 16.99 18.63
CA ALA A 222 6.96 18.13 18.68
C ALA A 222 8.21 17.90 19.57
N ASN A 223 8.24 16.81 20.34
CA ASN A 223 9.25 16.55 21.36
C ASN A 223 10.26 15.43 20.99
N GLU A 224 10.07 14.70 19.89
CA GLU A 224 10.84 13.47 19.67
C GLU A 224 11.80 13.46 18.48
N HIS A 225 11.72 14.37 17.51
CA HIS A 225 12.64 14.38 16.36
C HIS A 225 13.07 15.80 15.98
N SER A 226 14.28 15.90 15.42
CA SER A 226 14.83 17.15 14.89
C SER A 226 13.82 17.79 13.90
N PRO A 227 13.57 19.11 13.97
CA PRO A 227 12.64 19.83 13.08
C PRO A 227 13.00 19.73 11.60
N TRP A 228 14.14 19.12 11.27
CA TRP A 228 14.69 18.93 9.93
C TRP A 228 14.39 17.56 9.30
N THR A 229 13.51 16.75 9.88
CA THR A 229 13.13 15.46 9.29
C THR A 229 12.16 15.68 8.13
N GLU A 230 12.24 14.90 7.04
CA GLU A 230 11.33 14.98 5.88
C GLU A 230 9.85 15.00 6.30
N LEU A 231 9.47 14.15 7.26
CA LEU A 231 8.11 14.07 7.83
C LEU A 231 7.68 15.33 8.61
N ALA A 232 8.62 16.12 9.12
CA ALA A 232 8.33 17.37 9.82
C ALA A 232 8.12 18.54 8.85
N ILE A 233 8.75 18.48 7.68
CA ILE A 233 8.66 19.51 6.63
C ILE A 233 7.50 19.20 5.67
N LEU A 234 7.27 17.93 5.37
CA LEU A 234 6.24 17.40 4.47
C LEU A 234 5.47 16.28 5.19
N PRO A 235 4.54 16.63 6.09
CA PRO A 235 3.71 15.64 6.77
C PRO A 235 2.88 14.87 5.74
N ARG A 236 2.87 13.55 5.91
CA ARG A 236 2.16 12.64 4.99
C ARG A 236 0.68 12.65 5.28
N THR A 237 -0.15 12.52 4.25
CA THR A 237 -1.60 12.35 4.46
C THR A 237 -1.90 10.98 5.06
N SER A 238 -3.05 10.82 5.72
CA SER A 238 -3.51 9.53 6.25
C SER A 238 -3.52 8.46 5.15
N THR A 239 -3.94 8.86 3.94
CA THR A 239 -4.04 8.02 2.76
C THR A 239 -2.66 7.54 2.31
N GLU A 240 -1.65 8.42 2.26
CA GLU A 240 -0.28 8.05 1.91
C GLU A 240 0.35 7.08 2.92
N VAL A 241 0.07 7.25 4.21
CA VAL A 241 0.54 6.31 5.25
C VAL A 241 -0.12 4.94 5.05
N LEU A 242 -1.43 4.90 4.81
CA LEU A 242 -2.17 3.66 4.59
C LEU A 242 -1.77 2.95 3.30
N GLN A 243 -1.58 3.68 2.20
CA GLN A 243 -1.08 3.11 0.94
C GLN A 243 0.29 2.45 1.14
N ARG A 244 1.16 3.05 1.96
CA ARG A 244 2.45 2.43 2.32
C ARG A 244 2.28 1.17 3.17
N ILE A 245 1.37 1.18 4.15
CA ILE A 245 1.05 -0.02 4.93
C ILE A 245 0.54 -1.14 4.01
N LEU A 246 -0.36 -0.82 3.07
CA LEU A 246 -0.87 -1.80 2.09
C LEU A 246 0.22 -2.32 1.16
N ALA A 247 1.20 -1.49 0.80
CA ALA A 247 2.34 -1.91 -0.01
C ALA A 247 3.36 -2.78 0.76
N ARG A 248 3.33 -2.79 2.11
CA ARG A 248 4.22 -3.61 2.94
C ARG A 248 3.65 -5.01 3.16
N ASP A 249 4.21 -5.99 2.46
CA ASP A 249 4.01 -7.39 2.81
C ASP A 249 5.05 -7.81 3.86
N ALA A 250 4.62 -8.07 5.10
CA ALA A 250 5.50 -8.56 6.17
C ALA A 250 5.31 -10.06 6.44
N THR A 251 5.14 -10.85 5.38
CA THR A 251 5.66 -12.22 5.47
C THR A 251 7.14 -12.11 5.81
N HIS A 252 7.64 -12.82 6.84
CA HIS A 252 9.08 -12.87 7.11
C HIS A 252 9.78 -13.31 5.83
N THR A 253 10.37 -12.34 5.13
CA THR A 253 10.95 -12.58 3.82
C THR A 253 12.18 -13.45 4.04
N SER A 254 12.09 -14.72 3.62
CA SER A 254 13.27 -15.59 3.61
C SER A 254 14.42 -14.88 2.89
N ALA A 255 15.68 -15.16 3.24
CA ALA A 255 16.83 -14.58 2.55
C ALA A 255 16.75 -14.75 1.01
N HIS A 256 16.11 -15.83 0.54
CA HIS A 256 15.83 -16.07 -0.87
C HIS A 256 14.79 -15.12 -1.47
N ALA A 257 13.74 -14.77 -0.73
CA ALA A 257 12.73 -13.82 -1.18
C ALA A 257 13.25 -12.38 -1.15
N ASP A 258 14.11 -12.03 -0.19
CA ASP A 258 14.75 -10.71 -0.10
C ASP A 258 15.77 -10.52 -1.23
N LEU A 259 16.56 -11.57 -1.52
CA LEU A 259 17.44 -11.60 -2.69
C LEU A 259 16.64 -11.54 -3.99
N ARG A 260 15.51 -12.26 -4.10
CA ARG A 260 14.63 -12.18 -5.28
C ARG A 260 14.06 -10.77 -5.47
N ASP A 261 13.68 -10.11 -4.38
CA ASP A 261 13.14 -8.75 -4.42
C ASP A 261 14.21 -7.70 -4.76
N THR A 262 15.39 -7.81 -4.15
CA THR A 262 16.56 -6.97 -4.45
C THR A 262 17.00 -7.12 -5.91
N LEU A 263 16.89 -8.35 -6.46
CA LEU A 263 17.21 -8.64 -7.85
C LEU A 263 16.04 -8.42 -8.82
N ASN A 264 14.86 -8.02 -8.32
CA ASN A 264 13.66 -7.84 -9.13
C ASN A 264 13.91 -6.77 -10.21
N PRO A 265 13.77 -7.11 -11.51
CA PRO A 265 14.12 -6.18 -12.57
C PRO A 265 13.21 -4.95 -12.62
N TYR A 266 11.94 -5.08 -12.22
CA TYR A 266 10.98 -3.98 -12.18
C TYR A 266 11.37 -2.91 -11.16
N LYS A 267 11.96 -3.31 -10.02
CA LYS A 267 12.45 -2.38 -8.99
C LYS A 267 13.80 -1.77 -9.33
N ARG A 268 14.63 -2.50 -10.10
CA ARG A 268 15.99 -2.07 -10.43
C ARG A 268 16.08 -1.14 -11.64
N LEU A 269 15.16 -1.26 -12.60
CA LEU A 269 15.26 -0.54 -13.88
C LEU A 269 15.27 0.98 -13.69
N GLY A 270 14.30 1.54 -12.94
CA GLY A 270 14.23 2.98 -12.71
C GLY A 270 15.52 3.53 -12.08
N HIS A 271 16.00 2.89 -11.00
CA HIS A 271 17.25 3.30 -10.35
C HIS A 271 18.49 3.19 -11.27
N ALA A 272 18.53 2.16 -12.12
CA ALA A 272 19.61 2.01 -13.11
C ALA A 272 19.59 3.15 -14.14
N ILE A 273 18.41 3.58 -14.58
CA ILE A 273 18.22 4.70 -15.51
C ILE A 273 18.60 6.03 -14.85
N ASP A 274 18.16 6.27 -13.61
CA ASP A 274 18.49 7.49 -12.85
C ASP A 274 20.02 7.61 -12.72
N THR A 275 20.67 6.53 -12.26
CA THR A 275 22.14 6.51 -12.11
C THR A 275 22.86 6.69 -13.45
N TYR A 276 22.34 6.11 -14.53
CA TYR A 276 22.92 6.25 -15.86
C TYR A 276 22.83 7.69 -16.38
N ARG A 277 21.69 8.36 -16.17
CA ARG A 277 21.46 9.76 -16.56
C ARG A 277 22.42 10.69 -15.83
N ASP A 278 22.53 10.53 -14.52
CA ASP A 278 23.41 11.35 -13.69
C ASP A 278 24.88 11.13 -14.04
N ALA A 279 25.28 9.87 -14.28
CA ALA A 279 26.64 9.53 -14.66
C ALA A 279 27.04 10.13 -16.02
N ILE A 280 26.13 10.17 -17.00
CA ILE A 280 26.38 10.85 -18.28
C ILE A 280 26.61 12.34 -18.03
N GLY A 281 25.74 12.98 -17.26
CA GLY A 281 25.87 14.41 -16.95
C GLY A 281 27.23 14.74 -16.33
N LEU A 282 27.66 13.94 -15.34
CA LEU A 282 28.95 14.11 -14.70
C LEU A 282 30.14 13.87 -15.66
N ALA A 283 30.07 12.86 -16.51
CA ALA A 283 31.13 12.54 -17.47
C ALA A 283 31.30 13.65 -18.54
N VAL A 284 30.19 14.22 -19.01
CA VAL A 284 30.17 15.34 -19.94
C VAL A 284 30.80 16.59 -19.31
N GLU A 285 30.39 16.94 -18.09
CA GLU A 285 30.95 18.09 -17.37
C GLU A 285 32.45 17.91 -17.09
N ASN A 286 32.86 16.72 -16.67
CA ASN A 286 34.28 16.42 -16.41
C ASN A 286 35.13 16.50 -17.68
N THR A 287 34.59 16.09 -18.83
CA THR A 287 35.28 16.17 -20.13
C THR A 287 35.41 17.61 -20.63
N LEU A 288 34.38 18.44 -20.39
CA LEU A 288 34.42 19.85 -20.76
C LEU A 288 35.40 20.65 -19.87
N GLY A 289 35.50 20.30 -18.59
CA GLY A 289 36.42 20.90 -17.63
C GLY A 289 35.88 22.16 -16.94
N PRO A 290 36.45 22.53 -15.78
CA PRO A 290 35.91 23.59 -14.90
C PRO A 290 35.91 24.97 -15.58
N ASP A 291 36.97 25.35 -16.27
CA ASP A 291 37.10 26.69 -16.89
C ASP A 291 36.01 26.95 -17.94
N ALA A 292 35.66 25.93 -18.73
CA ALA A 292 34.63 26.03 -19.76
C ALA A 292 33.22 26.02 -19.15
N LEU A 293 33.02 25.29 -18.06
CA LEU A 293 31.77 25.33 -17.30
C LEU A 293 31.56 26.70 -16.63
N ASP A 294 32.60 27.30 -16.04
CA ASP A 294 32.53 28.64 -15.46
C ASP A 294 32.18 29.69 -16.54
N GLN A 295 32.70 29.53 -17.76
CA GLN A 295 32.33 30.38 -18.90
C GLN A 295 30.86 30.20 -19.30
N LEU A 296 30.34 28.98 -19.28
CA LEU A 296 28.92 28.71 -19.51
C LEU A 296 28.05 29.36 -18.43
N ASP A 297 28.43 29.21 -17.17
CA ASP A 297 27.72 29.77 -16.02
C ASP A 297 27.70 31.31 -16.11
N HIS A 298 28.84 31.95 -16.43
CA HIS A 298 28.90 33.38 -16.69
C HIS A 298 28.06 33.83 -17.90
N ALA A 299 28.05 33.05 -18.99
CA ALA A 299 27.27 33.38 -20.17
C ALA A 299 25.76 33.26 -19.92
N ALA A 300 25.33 32.26 -19.16
CA ALA A 300 23.96 32.07 -18.74
C ALA A 300 23.49 33.21 -17.84
N GLU A 301 24.29 33.57 -16.84
CA GLU A 301 23.99 34.66 -15.90
C GLU A 301 23.97 36.03 -16.60
N HIS A 302 24.83 36.25 -17.61
CA HIS A 302 24.80 37.47 -18.40
C HIS A 302 23.58 37.56 -19.33
N LEU A 303 23.10 36.43 -19.84
CA LEU A 303 21.93 36.39 -20.71
C LEU A 303 20.63 36.66 -19.93
N LEU A 304 20.49 36.03 -18.76
CA LEU A 304 19.35 36.20 -17.88
C LEU A 304 19.84 36.18 -16.41
N PRO A 305 19.92 37.34 -15.74
CA PRO A 305 20.32 37.41 -14.34
C PRO A 305 19.40 36.57 -13.44
N GLY A 306 19.99 35.78 -12.55
CA GLY A 306 19.31 34.81 -11.68
C GLY A 306 19.05 33.44 -12.33
N LEU A 307 19.52 33.21 -13.56
CA LEU A 307 19.34 31.92 -14.23
C LEU A 307 20.16 30.81 -13.58
N THR A 308 21.36 31.11 -13.08
CA THR A 308 22.22 30.12 -12.41
C THR A 308 21.67 29.67 -11.06
N ASP A 309 20.84 30.50 -10.42
CA ASP A 309 20.12 30.19 -9.17
C ASP A 309 18.80 29.43 -9.40
N ALA A 310 18.38 29.23 -10.64
CA ALA A 310 17.12 28.57 -10.95
C ALA A 310 17.17 27.07 -10.60
N PRO A 311 16.09 26.47 -10.05
CA PRO A 311 16.08 25.07 -9.62
C PRO A 311 16.46 24.06 -10.72
N ALA A 312 16.03 24.30 -11.96
CA ALA A 312 16.37 23.42 -13.10
C ALA A 312 17.72 23.75 -13.78
N TYR A 313 18.49 24.72 -13.27
CA TYR A 313 19.76 25.12 -13.89
C TYR A 313 20.78 23.98 -14.05
N PRO A 314 20.96 23.05 -13.10
CA PRO A 314 21.89 21.93 -13.28
C PRO A 314 21.57 21.07 -14.51
N VAL A 315 20.28 20.87 -14.81
CA VAL A 315 19.83 20.09 -15.98
C VAL A 315 20.13 20.84 -17.28
N LEU A 316 19.84 22.15 -17.30
CA LEU A 316 20.16 23.04 -18.42
C LEU A 316 21.68 23.09 -18.68
N ARG A 317 22.49 23.24 -17.64
CA ARG A 317 23.96 23.28 -17.71
C ARG A 317 24.53 22.00 -18.30
N GLN A 318 24.04 20.83 -17.89
CA GLN A 318 24.44 19.55 -18.48
C GLN A 318 24.09 19.46 -19.97
N HIS A 319 22.95 19.99 -20.39
CA HIS A 319 22.55 20.02 -21.80
C HIS A 319 23.45 20.96 -22.61
N LEU A 320 23.74 22.15 -22.10
CA LEU A 320 24.70 23.08 -22.70
C LEU A 320 26.10 22.48 -22.80
N ALA A 321 26.56 21.78 -21.76
CA ALA A 321 27.83 21.07 -21.79
C ALA A 321 27.84 19.95 -22.85
N THR A 322 26.72 19.24 -23.02
CA THR A 322 26.56 18.24 -24.08
C THR A 322 26.64 18.87 -25.47
N LEU A 323 26.01 20.03 -25.68
CA LEU A 323 26.12 20.79 -26.93
C LEU A 323 27.57 21.19 -27.20
N ALA A 324 28.29 21.67 -26.17
CA ALA A 324 29.68 22.07 -26.29
C ALA A 324 30.59 20.92 -26.75
N ILE A 325 30.50 19.75 -26.10
CA ILE A 325 31.35 18.61 -26.46
C ILE A 325 31.00 18.01 -27.82
N THR A 326 29.74 18.11 -28.27
CA THR A 326 29.28 17.63 -29.59
C THR A 326 29.58 18.63 -30.72
N GLY A 327 30.30 19.73 -30.43
CA GLY A 327 30.76 20.71 -31.40
C GLY A 327 29.75 21.82 -31.74
N HIS A 328 28.65 21.93 -31.00
CA HIS A 328 27.69 23.02 -31.11
C HIS A 328 28.09 24.20 -30.21
N ASP A 329 27.71 25.42 -30.57
CA ASP A 329 27.93 26.61 -29.73
C ASP A 329 26.80 26.72 -28.68
N PRO A 330 27.07 26.41 -27.40
CA PRO A 330 26.05 26.38 -26.35
C PRO A 330 25.51 27.78 -26.03
N VAL A 331 26.34 28.83 -26.09
CA VAL A 331 25.92 30.20 -25.79
C VAL A 331 25.01 30.73 -26.88
N ARG A 332 25.31 30.41 -28.15
CA ARG A 332 24.43 30.73 -29.27
C ARG A 332 23.10 29.99 -29.17
N ALA A 333 23.12 28.70 -28.85
CA ALA A 333 21.90 27.90 -28.68
C ALA A 333 21.02 28.45 -27.54
N LEU A 334 21.63 28.78 -26.40
CA LEU A 334 20.94 29.37 -25.26
C LEU A 334 20.31 30.73 -25.61
N ARG A 335 21.02 31.59 -26.33
CA ARG A 335 20.49 32.88 -26.79
C ARG A 335 19.32 32.70 -27.75
N GLN A 336 19.39 31.72 -28.66
CA GLN A 336 18.31 31.40 -29.58
C GLN A 336 17.07 30.96 -28.80
N ALA A 337 17.20 29.97 -27.91
CA ALA A 337 16.13 29.49 -27.04
C ALA A 337 15.48 30.62 -26.22
N ALA A 338 16.28 31.55 -25.67
CA ALA A 338 15.76 32.68 -24.90
C ALA A 338 14.93 33.66 -25.75
N SER A 339 15.28 33.83 -27.03
CA SER A 339 14.61 34.76 -27.96
C SER A 339 13.33 34.24 -28.59
N GLU A 340 13.00 32.96 -28.44
CA GLU A 340 11.80 32.37 -29.04
C GLU A 340 10.50 32.93 -28.46
N ARG A 341 10.45 33.15 -27.15
CA ARG A 341 9.27 33.66 -26.43
C ARG A 341 9.66 34.21 -25.06
N GLU A 342 8.84 35.09 -24.50
CA GLU A 342 9.02 35.67 -23.16
C GLU A 342 9.28 34.60 -22.07
N LEU A 343 10.10 34.97 -21.08
CA LEU A 343 10.54 34.12 -19.96
C LEU A 343 10.15 34.70 -18.60
N ASP A 344 9.66 35.93 -18.56
CA ASP A 344 9.27 36.68 -17.36
C ASP A 344 8.03 36.10 -16.64
N THR A 345 7.18 35.37 -17.37
CA THR A 345 6.05 34.64 -16.79
C THR A 345 6.37 33.20 -16.38
N ALA A 346 7.60 32.72 -16.59
CA ALA A 346 7.97 31.33 -16.29
C ALA A 346 8.23 31.15 -14.79
N HIS A 347 7.67 30.09 -14.19
CA HIS A 347 7.95 29.74 -12.80
C HIS A 347 9.40 29.26 -12.61
N ASP A 348 9.96 28.60 -13.63
CA ASP A 348 11.38 28.23 -13.72
C ASP A 348 11.88 28.54 -15.14
N PRO A 349 12.69 29.59 -15.33
CA PRO A 349 13.19 29.96 -16.65
C PRO A 349 14.22 28.95 -17.19
N ALA A 350 14.97 28.25 -16.33
CA ALA A 350 15.94 27.24 -16.77
C ALA A 350 15.25 26.01 -17.35
N ALA A 351 14.13 25.58 -16.75
CA ALA A 351 13.33 24.47 -17.27
C ALA A 351 12.73 24.78 -18.66
N VAL A 352 12.30 26.02 -18.87
CA VAL A 352 11.78 26.47 -20.17
C VAL A 352 12.89 26.51 -21.22
N LEU A 353 14.07 27.02 -20.87
CA LEU A 353 15.22 27.08 -21.77
C LEU A 353 15.72 25.68 -22.15
N ASP A 354 15.82 24.76 -21.18
CA ASP A 354 16.20 23.37 -21.46
C ASP A 354 15.23 22.70 -22.43
N TRP A 355 13.92 22.92 -22.24
CA TRP A 355 12.89 22.40 -23.15
C TRP A 355 13.00 22.99 -24.57
N ARG A 356 13.38 24.27 -24.71
CA ARG A 356 13.54 24.92 -26.02
C ARG A 356 14.80 24.49 -26.75
N LEU A 357 15.89 24.20 -26.02
CA LEU A 357 17.15 23.76 -26.60
C LEU A 357 17.02 22.45 -27.38
N ASP A 358 16.12 21.55 -26.96
CA ASP A 358 15.79 20.35 -27.72
C ASP A 358 14.29 20.04 -27.66
N THR A 359 13.53 20.67 -28.56
CA THR A 359 12.10 20.39 -28.72
C THR A 359 11.82 18.98 -29.26
N THR A 360 12.84 18.30 -29.81
CA THR A 360 12.71 16.99 -30.47
C THR A 360 13.13 15.81 -29.59
N GLY A 361 13.98 16.02 -28.59
CA GLY A 361 14.55 15.00 -27.71
C GLY A 361 15.58 14.06 -28.37
N THR A 362 16.08 14.38 -29.57
CA THR A 362 16.72 13.41 -30.48
C THR A 362 18.18 13.70 -30.86
N HIS A 363 18.89 14.58 -30.15
CA HIS A 363 20.26 15.00 -30.53
C HIS A 363 21.41 13.96 -30.44
N SER A 364 21.12 12.69 -30.15
CA SER A 364 22.13 11.64 -30.22
C SER A 364 21.68 10.51 -31.13
N THR A 365 22.31 10.41 -32.30
CA THR A 365 22.16 9.33 -33.30
C THR A 365 22.85 8.03 -32.88
N SER A 366 23.41 7.97 -31.67
CA SER A 366 24.13 6.83 -31.12
C SER A 366 23.20 5.80 -30.47
N ALA A 367 23.69 4.59 -30.25
CA ALA A 367 22.95 3.52 -29.58
C ALA A 367 22.50 3.96 -28.18
N ARG A 368 21.18 4.01 -27.95
CA ARG A 368 20.54 4.32 -26.66
C ARG A 368 20.02 3.03 -26.02
N PRO A 369 20.07 2.88 -24.69
CA PRO A 369 19.50 1.71 -24.03
C PRO A 369 17.97 1.68 -24.13
N LEU A 370 17.31 2.85 -24.18
CA LEU A 370 15.86 3.01 -24.41
C LEU A 370 15.57 4.21 -25.33
N PRO A 371 14.47 4.21 -26.10
CA PRO A 371 14.15 5.26 -27.07
C PRO A 371 14.11 6.69 -26.50
N TRP A 372 13.65 6.83 -25.25
CA TRP A 372 13.51 8.12 -24.56
C TRP A 372 14.68 8.47 -23.63
N THR A 373 15.75 7.67 -23.62
CA THR A 373 16.96 7.95 -22.82
C THR A 373 18.01 8.68 -23.66
N ARG A 374 18.91 9.43 -22.99
CA ARG A 374 20.06 10.07 -23.66
C ARG A 374 21.06 9.01 -24.09
N ALA A 375 21.70 9.19 -25.25
CA ALA A 375 22.80 8.32 -25.66
C ALA A 375 24.11 8.79 -25.01
N ILE A 376 25.10 7.90 -24.99
CA ILE A 376 26.47 8.27 -24.61
C ILE A 376 27.06 9.09 -25.78
N PRO A 377 27.51 10.33 -25.55
CA PRO A 377 28.16 11.14 -26.59
C PRO A 377 29.44 10.44 -27.09
N THR A 378 29.65 10.44 -28.40
CA THR A 378 30.82 9.81 -29.04
C THR A 378 32.11 10.57 -28.79
N GLU A 379 32.00 11.81 -28.33
CA GLU A 379 33.09 12.76 -28.10
C GLU A 379 33.69 12.62 -26.69
N LEU A 380 33.10 11.78 -25.84
CA LEU A 380 33.71 11.44 -24.55
C LEU A 380 35.02 10.66 -24.77
N THR A 381 36.02 10.97 -23.94
CA THR A 381 37.31 10.27 -23.95
C THR A 381 37.10 8.77 -23.67
N ASP A 382 37.81 7.91 -24.40
CA ASP A 382 37.80 6.46 -24.15
C ASP A 382 38.63 6.12 -22.90
N ASP A 383 38.02 6.33 -21.74
CA ASP A 383 38.59 6.10 -20.41
C ASP A 383 37.71 5.16 -19.57
N ASP A 384 38.15 4.88 -18.34
CA ASP A 384 37.41 4.02 -17.40
C ASP A 384 35.99 4.54 -17.12
N VAL A 385 35.78 5.87 -17.18
CA VAL A 385 34.48 6.51 -16.98
C VAL A 385 33.53 6.16 -18.12
N THR A 386 33.97 6.31 -19.37
CA THR A 386 33.20 5.94 -20.56
C THR A 386 32.91 4.43 -20.60
N GLN A 387 33.87 3.58 -20.22
CA GLN A 387 33.63 2.14 -20.08
C GLN A 387 32.56 1.82 -19.02
N GLN A 388 32.56 2.53 -17.89
CA GLN A 388 31.52 2.37 -16.87
C GLN A 388 30.13 2.81 -17.39
N LEU A 389 30.04 3.86 -18.21
CA LEU A 389 28.79 4.27 -18.84
C LEU A 389 28.24 3.18 -19.78
N TYR A 390 29.10 2.55 -20.59
CA TYR A 390 28.69 1.42 -21.43
C TYR A 390 28.25 0.22 -20.58
N ALA A 391 28.93 -0.07 -19.47
CA ALA A 391 28.50 -1.13 -18.55
C ALA A 391 27.12 -0.84 -17.95
N ARG A 392 26.83 0.40 -17.58
CA ARG A 392 25.51 0.84 -17.09
C ARG A 392 24.43 0.72 -18.17
N ALA A 393 24.73 1.12 -19.40
CA ALA A 393 23.80 0.95 -20.53
C ALA A 393 23.47 -0.54 -20.75
N ARG A 394 24.45 -1.45 -20.62
CA ARG A 394 24.21 -2.91 -20.72
C ARG A 394 23.35 -3.44 -19.57
N ILE A 395 23.49 -2.91 -18.36
CA ILE A 395 22.61 -3.27 -17.23
C ILE A 395 21.17 -2.91 -17.56
N ILE A 396 20.92 -1.70 -18.08
CA ILE A 396 19.58 -1.26 -18.48
C ILE A 396 19.02 -2.20 -19.55
N THR A 397 19.75 -2.47 -20.63
CA THR A 397 19.25 -3.37 -21.70
C THR A 397 18.99 -4.79 -21.20
N THR A 398 19.78 -5.28 -20.23
CA THR A 398 19.57 -6.60 -19.61
C THR A 398 18.29 -6.62 -18.78
N LEU A 399 18.05 -5.59 -17.95
CA LEU A 399 16.83 -5.47 -17.15
C LEU A 399 15.59 -5.33 -18.04
N VAL A 400 15.68 -4.55 -19.12
CA VAL A 400 14.62 -4.42 -20.13
C VAL A 400 14.27 -5.77 -20.76
N ALA A 401 15.28 -6.55 -21.17
CA ALA A 401 15.05 -7.88 -21.73
C ALA A 401 14.41 -8.84 -20.72
N GLN A 402 14.79 -8.76 -19.43
CA GLN A 402 14.20 -9.55 -18.35
C GLN A 402 12.71 -9.21 -18.13
N ILE A 403 12.38 -7.91 -18.08
CA ILE A 403 10.99 -7.45 -17.96
C ILE A 403 10.17 -7.87 -19.17
N ASN A 404 10.71 -7.73 -20.38
CA ASN A 404 10.03 -8.14 -21.60
C ASN A 404 9.68 -9.63 -21.58
N THR A 405 10.64 -10.48 -21.21
CA THR A 405 10.45 -11.94 -21.10
C THR A 405 9.42 -12.29 -20.02
N ASP A 406 9.46 -11.60 -18.87
CA ASP A 406 8.51 -11.83 -17.78
C ASP A 406 7.07 -11.43 -18.17
N ALA A 407 6.90 -10.26 -18.80
CA ALA A 407 5.60 -9.75 -19.23
C ALA A 407 4.91 -10.66 -20.29
N GLU A 408 5.70 -11.35 -21.12
CA GLU A 408 5.18 -12.35 -22.06
C GLU A 408 4.50 -13.53 -21.35
N THR A 409 4.93 -13.88 -20.12
CA THR A 409 4.38 -15.00 -19.34
C THR A 409 3.14 -14.64 -18.52
N TRP A 410 2.74 -13.36 -18.51
CA TRP A 410 1.62 -12.91 -17.69
C TRP A 410 0.29 -13.56 -18.10
N THR A 411 -0.50 -13.92 -17.10
CA THR A 411 -1.87 -14.46 -17.25
C THR A 411 -2.84 -13.54 -16.53
N PRO A 412 -4.17 -13.61 -16.77
CA PRO A 412 -5.14 -12.81 -16.03
C PRO A 412 -5.01 -12.96 -14.49
N ALA A 413 -4.52 -14.11 -14.01
CA ALA A 413 -4.30 -14.38 -12.60
C ALA A 413 -2.99 -13.79 -12.04
N THR A 414 -1.96 -13.61 -12.87
CA THR A 414 -0.62 -13.17 -12.44
C THR A 414 -0.30 -11.74 -12.84
N ALA A 415 -1.02 -11.16 -13.79
CA ALA A 415 -0.79 -9.82 -14.29
C ALA A 415 -1.21 -8.75 -13.26
N PRO A 416 -0.44 -7.64 -13.16
CA PRO A 416 -0.86 -6.45 -12.44
C PRO A 416 -2.22 -5.94 -12.92
N PRO A 417 -3.05 -5.33 -12.05
CA PRO A 417 -4.40 -4.89 -12.41
C PRO A 417 -4.47 -4.02 -13.68
N TRP A 418 -3.53 -3.10 -13.86
CA TRP A 418 -3.45 -2.21 -15.04
C TRP A 418 -3.22 -2.97 -16.36
N ALA A 419 -2.61 -4.17 -16.31
CA ALA A 419 -2.22 -4.94 -17.50
C ALA A 419 -3.27 -5.98 -17.92
N ARG A 420 -4.21 -6.35 -17.02
CA ARG A 420 -5.13 -7.49 -17.23
C ARG A 420 -5.97 -7.36 -18.51
N THR A 421 -6.43 -6.15 -18.83
CA THR A 421 -7.22 -5.86 -20.03
C THR A 421 -6.38 -5.76 -21.30
N LEU A 422 -5.06 -5.59 -21.16
CA LEU A 422 -4.12 -5.40 -22.27
C LEU A 422 -3.40 -6.69 -22.70
N LEU A 423 -3.63 -7.80 -22.00
CA LEU A 423 -2.93 -9.07 -22.22
C LEU A 423 -3.09 -9.65 -23.63
N GLU A 424 -4.09 -9.23 -24.41
CA GLU A 424 -4.21 -9.60 -25.81
C GLU A 424 -3.11 -8.98 -26.68
N ASN A 425 -2.67 -7.76 -26.35
CA ASN A 425 -1.57 -7.07 -27.01
C ASN A 425 -0.29 -7.21 -26.18
N ARG A 426 0.40 -8.32 -26.38
CA ARG A 426 1.61 -8.69 -25.63
C ARG A 426 2.76 -7.70 -25.80
N ASP A 427 2.96 -7.21 -27.02
CA ASP A 427 3.98 -6.20 -27.31
C ASP A 427 3.72 -4.89 -26.55
N LEU A 428 2.49 -4.38 -26.59
CA LEU A 428 2.12 -3.16 -25.86
C LEU A 428 2.23 -3.35 -24.34
N THR A 429 1.77 -4.49 -23.83
CA THR A 429 1.84 -4.80 -22.39
C THR A 429 3.28 -4.80 -21.89
N ALA A 430 4.20 -5.42 -22.65
CA ALA A 430 5.61 -5.44 -22.28
C ALA A 430 6.26 -4.04 -22.38
N GLN A 431 5.93 -3.26 -23.40
CA GLN A 431 6.40 -1.87 -23.52
C GLN A 431 5.91 -0.99 -22.35
N LEU A 432 4.64 -1.14 -21.94
CA LEU A 432 4.09 -0.46 -20.77
C LEU A 432 4.77 -0.92 -19.47
N ALA A 433 5.04 -2.22 -19.33
CA ALA A 433 5.75 -2.76 -18.17
C ALA A 433 7.15 -2.14 -18.02
N ILE A 434 7.90 -2.06 -19.13
CA ILE A 434 9.22 -1.40 -19.18
C ILE A 434 9.10 0.09 -18.86
N TRP A 435 8.14 0.79 -19.49
CA TRP A 435 7.90 2.21 -19.27
C TRP A 435 7.59 2.52 -17.80
N ARG A 436 6.71 1.73 -17.18
CA ARG A 436 6.30 1.88 -15.79
C ARG A 436 7.46 1.62 -14.82
N ALA A 437 8.21 0.54 -15.05
CA ALA A 437 9.39 0.23 -14.25
C ALA A 437 10.51 1.28 -14.41
N ALA A 438 10.68 1.84 -15.61
CA ALA A 438 11.65 2.91 -15.87
C ALA A 438 11.34 4.21 -15.13
N HIS A 439 10.06 4.47 -14.85
CA HIS A 439 9.59 5.71 -14.21
C HIS A 439 9.09 5.53 -12.79
N HIS A 440 9.38 4.40 -12.14
CA HIS A 440 8.95 4.08 -10.78
C HIS A 440 7.43 4.18 -10.58
N ILE A 441 6.65 3.86 -11.62
CA ILE A 441 5.19 3.90 -11.56
C ILE A 441 4.71 2.62 -10.84
N PRO A 442 4.05 2.74 -9.67
CA PRO A 442 3.62 1.57 -8.92
C PRO A 442 2.45 0.87 -9.62
N ASP A 443 2.34 -0.45 -9.46
CA ASP A 443 1.23 -1.24 -10.04
C ASP A 443 -0.16 -0.84 -9.52
N THR A 444 -0.22 -0.11 -8.42
CA THR A 444 -1.45 0.49 -7.87
C THR A 444 -1.95 1.68 -8.68
N ASP A 445 -1.10 2.33 -9.49
CA ASP A 445 -1.52 3.37 -10.43
C ASP A 445 -2.11 2.71 -11.68
N LEU A 446 -3.43 2.75 -11.81
CA LEU A 446 -4.16 2.09 -12.90
C LEU A 446 -4.07 2.85 -14.23
N ARG A 447 -3.50 4.06 -14.26
CA ARG A 447 -3.23 4.76 -15.51
C ARG A 447 -2.15 3.99 -16.27
N PRO A 448 -2.38 3.54 -17.51
CA PRO A 448 -1.45 2.68 -18.25
C PRO A 448 -0.01 3.23 -18.29
N THR A 449 0.15 4.52 -18.63
CA THR A 449 1.46 5.20 -18.72
C THR A 449 1.81 6.05 -17.49
N GLY A 450 0.96 6.08 -16.46
CA GLY A 450 1.16 6.86 -15.23
C GLY A 450 0.95 8.38 -15.40
N PRO A 451 1.56 9.22 -14.53
CA PRO A 451 1.42 10.67 -14.60
C PRO A 451 2.09 11.27 -15.84
N ARG A 452 1.65 12.47 -16.24
CA ARG A 452 2.17 13.18 -17.41
C ARG A 452 3.67 13.49 -17.26
N ARG A 453 4.44 13.16 -18.29
CA ARG A 453 5.87 13.48 -18.39
C ARG A 453 6.12 14.85 -18.99
N TYR A 454 7.16 15.51 -18.47
CA TYR A 454 7.57 16.85 -18.90
C TYR A 454 8.73 16.87 -19.88
N PRO A 455 9.80 16.04 -19.72
CA PRO A 455 10.88 15.97 -20.71
C PRO A 455 10.34 15.60 -22.10
N ALA A 456 10.81 16.28 -23.15
CA ALA A 456 10.25 16.17 -24.50
C ALA A 456 10.27 14.72 -25.05
N ALA A 457 11.41 14.02 -24.91
CA ALA A 457 11.57 12.64 -25.34
C ALA A 457 10.64 11.68 -24.59
N GLU A 458 10.53 11.82 -23.27
CA GLU A 458 9.62 11.02 -22.44
C GLU A 458 8.16 11.31 -22.81
N ARG A 459 7.79 12.59 -22.98
CA ARG A 459 6.43 12.99 -23.34
C ARG A 459 6.00 12.44 -24.70
N HIS A 460 6.87 12.52 -25.71
CA HIS A 460 6.56 11.98 -27.04
C HIS A 460 6.38 10.46 -26.97
N HIS A 461 7.25 9.75 -26.24
CA HIS A 461 7.10 8.32 -26.06
C HIS A 461 5.82 7.95 -25.28
N GLN A 462 5.49 8.71 -24.24
CA GLN A 462 4.24 8.55 -23.49
C GLN A 462 3.03 8.70 -24.40
N GLN A 463 2.98 9.75 -25.23
CA GLN A 463 1.88 9.97 -26.18
C GLN A 463 1.73 8.83 -27.19
N HIS A 464 2.85 8.27 -27.65
CA HIS A 464 2.83 7.11 -28.54
C HIS A 464 2.25 5.87 -27.83
N LEU A 465 2.65 5.60 -26.58
CA LEU A 465 2.09 4.50 -25.79
C LEU A 465 0.60 4.71 -25.49
N ASP A 466 0.20 5.92 -25.09
CA ASP A 466 -1.20 6.29 -24.83
C ASP A 466 -2.06 6.05 -26.07
N THR A 467 -1.60 6.46 -27.26
CA THR A 467 -2.30 6.24 -28.53
C THR A 467 -2.50 4.75 -28.80
N ARG A 468 -1.45 3.93 -28.64
CA ARG A 468 -1.54 2.47 -28.83
C ARG A 468 -2.46 1.79 -27.81
N THR A 469 -2.51 2.31 -26.58
CA THR A 469 -3.42 1.83 -25.54
C THR A 469 -4.87 2.13 -25.90
N THR A 470 -5.17 3.34 -26.36
CA THR A 470 -6.49 3.71 -26.90
C THR A 470 -6.89 2.83 -28.08
N ASP A 471 -5.98 2.55 -29.01
CA ASP A 471 -6.27 1.68 -30.16
C ASP A 471 -6.58 0.23 -29.76
N THR A 472 -6.01 -0.25 -28.65
CA THR A 472 -6.15 -1.65 -28.21
C THR A 472 -7.41 -1.87 -27.35
N LEU A 473 -7.68 -0.99 -26.39
CA LEU A 473 -8.78 -1.16 -25.44
C LEU A 473 -10.11 -0.55 -25.91
N GLY A 474 -10.10 0.09 -27.09
CA GLY A 474 -11.05 1.14 -27.36
C GLY A 474 -10.75 2.36 -26.49
N ASP A 475 -11.49 3.43 -26.71
CA ASP A 475 -11.18 4.70 -26.10
C ASP A 475 -11.61 4.70 -24.61
N LEU A 476 -10.74 4.24 -23.71
CA LEU A 476 -10.85 4.48 -22.26
C LEU A 476 -10.99 5.98 -21.95
N HIS A 477 -10.42 6.80 -22.83
CA HIS A 477 -10.63 8.23 -22.83
C HIS A 477 -12.07 8.62 -23.19
N THR A 478 -12.80 7.84 -24.00
CA THR A 478 -14.23 8.09 -24.25
C THR A 478 -15.04 7.96 -22.97
N ALA A 479 -15.00 6.85 -22.22
CA ALA A 479 -15.76 6.76 -20.96
C ALA A 479 -15.37 7.89 -19.98
N THR A 480 -14.06 8.12 -19.78
CA THR A 480 -13.60 9.21 -18.91
C THR A 480 -13.94 10.61 -19.41
N HIS A 481 -14.01 10.85 -20.73
CA HIS A 481 -14.41 12.14 -21.31
C HIS A 481 -15.93 12.33 -21.31
N THR A 482 -16.69 11.29 -21.69
CA THR A 482 -18.16 11.24 -21.68
C THR A 482 -18.67 11.62 -20.30
N TRP A 483 -18.14 11.00 -19.26
CA TRP A 483 -18.59 11.22 -17.89
C TRP A 483 -17.87 12.38 -17.18
N ALA A 484 -16.78 12.94 -17.72
CA ALA A 484 -16.02 14.01 -17.06
C ALA A 484 -16.85 15.26 -16.77
N ALA A 485 -17.75 15.65 -17.68
CA ALA A 485 -18.59 16.83 -17.48
C ALA A 485 -19.60 16.64 -16.34
N LEU A 486 -20.19 15.45 -16.25
CA LEU A 486 -21.09 15.07 -15.17
C LEU A 486 -20.34 14.95 -13.84
N ALA A 487 -19.19 14.26 -13.83
CA ALA A 487 -18.35 14.12 -12.65
C ALA A 487 -17.92 15.48 -12.10
N LYS A 488 -17.44 16.40 -12.94
CA LYS A 488 -17.07 17.76 -12.51
C LYS A 488 -18.23 18.57 -11.93
N ARG A 489 -19.47 18.28 -12.35
CA ARG A 489 -20.68 18.91 -11.80
C ARG A 489 -21.01 18.40 -10.40
N VAL A 490 -20.76 17.11 -10.15
CA VAL A 490 -20.94 16.47 -8.84
C VAL A 490 -19.81 16.90 -7.89
N ASP A 491 -18.56 16.67 -8.28
CA ASP A 491 -17.37 17.12 -7.56
C ASP A 491 -16.17 17.20 -8.53
N THR A 492 -15.55 18.37 -8.63
CA THR A 492 -14.40 18.60 -9.51
C THR A 492 -13.21 17.68 -9.23
N ARG A 493 -13.06 17.23 -7.98
CA ARG A 493 -11.96 16.36 -7.51
C ARG A 493 -12.06 14.93 -8.05
N LEU A 494 -13.24 14.51 -8.51
CA LEU A 494 -13.43 13.17 -9.09
C LEU A 494 -12.49 12.95 -10.28
N THR A 495 -12.41 13.92 -11.20
CA THR A 495 -11.58 13.75 -12.41
C THR A 495 -10.06 13.79 -12.16
N THR A 496 -9.64 14.20 -10.97
CA THR A 496 -8.23 14.19 -10.55
C THR A 496 -7.84 12.95 -9.74
N ASP A 497 -8.83 12.18 -9.28
CA ASP A 497 -8.62 10.96 -8.51
C ASP A 497 -8.01 9.85 -9.41
N PRO A 498 -6.93 9.17 -8.99
CA PRO A 498 -6.39 8.01 -9.70
C PRO A 498 -7.41 6.91 -10.02
N TRP A 499 -8.48 6.80 -9.22
CA TRP A 499 -9.55 5.82 -9.40
C TRP A 499 -10.65 6.26 -10.38
N TRP A 500 -10.57 7.48 -10.92
CA TRP A 500 -11.53 7.99 -11.91
C TRP A 500 -11.72 7.09 -13.14
N PRO A 501 -10.67 6.53 -13.77
CA PRO A 501 -10.87 5.69 -14.95
C PRO A 501 -11.70 4.44 -14.66
N VAL A 502 -11.54 3.84 -13.47
CA VAL A 502 -12.30 2.65 -13.07
C VAL A 502 -13.76 3.00 -12.83
N LEU A 503 -14.02 4.11 -12.13
CA LEU A 503 -15.37 4.61 -11.93
C LEU A 503 -16.03 4.93 -13.27
N ALA A 504 -15.36 5.68 -14.15
CA ALA A 504 -15.90 6.04 -15.46
C ALA A 504 -16.27 4.82 -16.31
N GLN A 505 -15.43 3.77 -16.31
CA GLN A 505 -15.76 2.53 -17.00
C GLN A 505 -16.98 1.83 -16.38
N HIS A 506 -17.09 1.83 -15.05
CA HIS A 506 -18.25 1.25 -14.37
C HIS A 506 -19.55 1.99 -14.72
N LEU A 507 -19.49 3.32 -14.84
CA LEU A 507 -20.62 4.14 -15.27
C LEU A 507 -21.01 3.87 -16.73
N ASP A 508 -20.02 3.66 -17.60
CA ASP A 508 -20.24 3.33 -19.01
C ASP A 508 -20.97 2.00 -19.14
N THR A 509 -20.49 0.96 -18.44
CA THR A 509 -21.16 -0.35 -18.39
C THR A 509 -22.59 -0.24 -17.85
N ALA A 510 -22.82 0.58 -16.82
CA ALA A 510 -24.15 0.79 -16.28
C ALA A 510 -25.06 1.57 -17.24
N ALA A 511 -24.52 2.53 -17.99
CA ALA A 511 -25.26 3.27 -19.01
C ALA A 511 -25.67 2.35 -20.18
N ASP A 512 -24.75 1.48 -20.61
CA ASP A 512 -25.02 0.45 -21.62
C ASP A 512 -26.08 -0.55 -21.15
N ALA A 513 -26.14 -0.84 -19.84
CA ALA A 513 -27.20 -1.62 -19.21
C ALA A 513 -28.53 -0.85 -19.03
N GLY A 514 -28.59 0.43 -19.43
CA GLY A 514 -29.80 1.25 -19.42
C GLY A 514 -30.07 1.99 -18.10
N HIS A 515 -29.10 2.07 -17.19
CA HIS A 515 -29.26 2.81 -15.94
C HIS A 515 -29.11 4.33 -16.14
N ASP A 516 -29.91 5.12 -15.39
CA ASP A 516 -29.78 6.58 -15.35
C ASP A 516 -28.59 7.01 -14.47
N ILE A 517 -27.46 7.22 -15.13
CA ILE A 517 -26.18 7.56 -14.49
C ILE A 517 -26.22 8.92 -13.79
N GLU A 518 -26.91 9.92 -14.33
CA GLU A 518 -26.97 11.25 -13.72
C GLU A 518 -27.71 11.18 -12.38
N THR A 519 -28.84 10.47 -12.33
CA THR A 519 -29.58 10.25 -11.09
C THR A 519 -28.80 9.39 -10.12
N LEU A 520 -28.17 8.30 -10.58
CA LEU A 520 -27.38 7.41 -9.72
C LEU A 520 -26.20 8.13 -9.06
N LEU A 521 -25.36 8.82 -9.84
CA LEU A 521 -24.21 9.54 -9.31
C LEU A 521 -24.63 10.66 -8.36
N THR A 522 -25.64 11.44 -8.74
CA THR A 522 -26.11 12.56 -7.90
C THR A 522 -26.71 12.05 -6.59
N THR A 523 -27.48 10.96 -6.64
CA THR A 523 -28.05 10.32 -5.44
C THR A 523 -26.94 9.77 -4.56
N ALA A 524 -26.00 9.01 -5.12
CA ALA A 524 -24.88 8.43 -4.40
C ALA A 524 -24.02 9.51 -3.74
N ALA A 525 -23.68 10.60 -4.45
CA ALA A 525 -22.91 11.71 -3.92
C ALA A 525 -23.64 12.44 -2.78
N ASN A 526 -24.96 12.57 -2.86
CA ASN A 526 -25.76 13.27 -1.85
C ASN A 526 -26.06 12.46 -0.58
N GLN A 527 -25.75 11.16 -0.54
CA GLN A 527 -25.94 10.34 0.68
C GLN A 527 -25.14 10.90 1.88
N ARG A 528 -23.91 11.37 1.63
CA ARG A 528 -23.02 12.03 2.61
C ARG A 528 -21.90 12.78 1.90
N PRO A 529 -21.21 13.75 2.56
CA PRO A 529 -20.08 14.44 1.96
C PRO A 529 -19.00 13.48 1.43
N LEU A 530 -18.45 13.75 0.25
CA LEU A 530 -17.35 12.95 -0.31
C LEU A 530 -16.06 13.22 0.47
N PRO A 531 -15.21 12.19 0.69
CA PRO A 531 -13.94 12.37 1.36
C PRO A 531 -13.00 13.27 0.54
N ASP A 532 -12.07 13.92 1.23
CA ASP A 532 -11.09 14.79 0.57
C ASP A 532 -10.11 14.01 -0.29
N ASP A 533 -9.73 12.82 0.18
CA ASP A 533 -8.93 11.85 -0.56
C ASP A 533 -9.82 10.74 -1.13
N MET A 534 -9.49 10.26 -2.32
CA MET A 534 -10.15 9.13 -3.00
C MET A 534 -11.68 9.26 -3.20
N PRO A 535 -12.23 10.42 -3.61
CA PRO A 535 -13.68 10.59 -3.80
C PRO A 535 -14.28 9.69 -4.90
N ALA A 536 -13.53 9.30 -5.93
CA ALA A 536 -14.02 8.40 -6.98
C ALA A 536 -14.10 6.96 -6.47
N ALA A 537 -13.12 6.49 -5.69
CA ALA A 537 -13.20 5.19 -5.03
C ALA A 537 -14.36 5.15 -4.02
N ALA A 538 -14.57 6.23 -3.27
CA ALA A 538 -15.72 6.35 -2.36
C ALA A 538 -17.06 6.23 -3.10
N LEU A 539 -17.24 6.96 -4.20
CA LEU A 539 -18.46 6.84 -5.03
C LEU A 539 -18.64 5.44 -5.58
N TRP A 540 -17.57 4.77 -6.00
CA TRP A 540 -17.65 3.41 -6.49
C TRP A 540 -18.24 2.45 -5.44
N HIS A 541 -17.85 2.56 -4.17
CA HIS A 541 -18.42 1.75 -3.08
C HIS A 541 -19.87 2.10 -2.75
N ARG A 542 -20.31 3.34 -3.00
CA ARG A 542 -21.71 3.77 -2.79
C ARG A 542 -22.64 3.32 -3.91
N LEU A 543 -22.10 3.12 -5.12
CA LEU A 543 -22.86 2.69 -6.29
C LEU A 543 -23.12 1.18 -6.19
N ASP A 544 -24.25 0.81 -5.59
CA ASP A 544 -24.81 -0.54 -5.69
C ASP A 544 -25.42 -0.73 -7.09
N ILE A 545 -24.57 -0.76 -8.10
CA ILE A 545 -24.94 -1.22 -9.44
C ILE A 545 -24.94 -2.73 -9.34
N SER A 546 -26.03 -3.26 -8.81
CA SER A 546 -26.28 -4.69 -8.87
C SER A 546 -26.25 -5.12 -10.34
N ASP A 547 -25.44 -6.13 -10.68
CA ASP A 547 -25.49 -6.89 -11.95
C ASP A 547 -26.86 -7.57 -12.21
N ARG A 548 -27.90 -7.23 -11.43
CA ARG A 548 -29.26 -7.65 -11.67
C ARG A 548 -29.90 -6.71 -12.69
N ALA A 549 -30.04 -7.23 -13.91
CA ALA A 549 -30.98 -6.74 -14.89
C ALA A 549 -32.32 -6.40 -14.21
N PRO A 550 -32.97 -5.28 -14.58
CA PRO A 550 -34.26 -4.91 -14.01
C PRO A 550 -35.29 -5.98 -14.37
N ILE A 551 -35.81 -6.67 -13.35
CA ILE A 551 -37.02 -7.49 -13.51
C ILE A 551 -38.15 -6.49 -13.69
N GLU A 552 -38.72 -6.44 -14.90
CA GLU A 552 -39.94 -5.70 -15.16
C GLU A 552 -41.04 -6.12 -14.17
N ASP A 553 -41.61 -5.12 -13.49
CA ASP A 553 -42.78 -5.25 -12.64
C ASP A 553 -43.96 -5.82 -13.46
N ALA A 554 -44.19 -7.13 -13.36
CA ALA A 554 -45.46 -7.74 -13.72
C ALA A 554 -46.28 -7.96 -12.44
N GLN A 555 -47.19 -7.02 -12.17
CA GLN A 555 -48.31 -7.23 -11.25
C GLN A 555 -49.12 -8.45 -11.69
N THR A 556 -49.19 -9.51 -10.88
CA THR A 556 -50.42 -10.34 -10.79
C THR A 556 -50.53 -11.14 -9.49
N SER A 557 -51.51 -10.72 -8.68
CA SER A 557 -52.41 -11.49 -7.81
C SER A 557 -51.85 -12.55 -6.83
N VAL A 558 -52.06 -12.21 -5.56
CA VAL A 558 -52.14 -13.07 -4.36
C VAL A 558 -52.95 -14.35 -4.58
N SER A 559 -52.38 -15.50 -4.20
CA SER A 559 -53.09 -16.66 -3.61
C SER A 559 -52.07 -17.56 -2.90
N GLU A 560 -52.23 -17.74 -1.58
CA GLU A 560 -51.57 -18.76 -0.75
C GLU A 560 -52.67 -19.69 -0.18
N PRO A 561 -52.34 -20.88 0.38
CA PRO A 561 -51.17 -21.74 0.10
C PRO A 561 -51.60 -23.20 -0.15
N ASP A 562 -50.69 -24.05 -0.63
CA ASP A 562 -50.76 -25.48 -0.32
C ASP A 562 -49.37 -26.08 -0.14
N ASP A 563 -49.32 -27.01 0.80
CA ASP A 563 -48.18 -27.55 1.52
C ASP A 563 -47.41 -28.64 0.73
N ASN A 564 -46.14 -28.86 1.10
CA ASN A 564 -45.15 -29.83 0.59
C ASN A 564 -44.31 -29.48 -0.68
N SER A 565 -43.06 -29.07 -0.47
CA SER A 565 -41.90 -29.85 -0.96
C SER A 565 -40.53 -29.31 -0.46
N VAL A 566 -39.84 -30.19 0.25
CA VAL A 566 -38.39 -30.39 0.42
C VAL A 566 -37.41 -29.40 -0.22
N VAL A 567 -36.54 -28.88 0.65
CA VAL A 567 -35.29 -28.13 0.43
C VAL A 567 -34.33 -28.83 -0.56
N SER A 568 -33.83 -28.10 -1.56
CA SER A 568 -32.58 -28.42 -2.25
C SER A 568 -31.88 -27.13 -2.69
N SER A 569 -30.71 -26.89 -2.11
CA SER A 569 -29.86 -25.72 -2.28
C SER A 569 -29.10 -25.75 -3.60
N ALA A 570 -28.89 -24.56 -4.18
CA ALA A 570 -28.13 -24.29 -5.40
C ALA A 570 -26.60 -24.46 -5.22
N GLY A 571 -26.17 -25.59 -4.65
CA GLY A 571 -24.76 -25.97 -4.49
C GLY A 571 -24.31 -27.10 -5.41
N SER A 572 -25.18 -27.64 -6.26
CA SER A 572 -24.89 -28.88 -7.02
C SER A 572 -24.54 -28.69 -8.50
N ALA A 573 -24.43 -27.46 -9.02
CA ALA A 573 -24.19 -27.22 -10.44
C ALA A 573 -22.73 -26.90 -10.81
N ILE A 574 -21.82 -26.74 -9.83
CA ILE A 574 -20.42 -26.33 -10.08
C ILE A 574 -19.44 -27.52 -9.99
N ASP A 575 -19.74 -28.56 -9.22
CA ASP A 575 -18.87 -29.75 -9.10
C ASP A 575 -18.91 -30.69 -10.32
N ALA A 576 -19.85 -30.51 -11.25
CA ALA A 576 -19.95 -31.32 -12.46
C ALA A 576 -19.09 -30.81 -13.64
N ALA A 577 -18.55 -29.58 -13.55
CA ALA A 577 -17.78 -28.96 -14.64
C ALA A 577 -16.25 -29.11 -14.50
N VAL A 578 -15.75 -29.55 -13.33
CA VAL A 578 -14.30 -29.64 -13.06
C VAL A 578 -13.72 -31.04 -13.32
N ALA A 579 -14.55 -32.04 -13.62
CA ALA A 579 -14.11 -33.44 -13.82
C ALA A 579 -13.85 -33.85 -15.29
N SER A 580 -13.89 -32.93 -16.28
CA SER A 580 -13.80 -33.29 -17.72
C SER A 580 -12.62 -32.68 -18.51
N ALA A 581 -11.56 -32.20 -17.85
CA ALA A 581 -10.44 -31.58 -18.57
C ALA A 581 -9.05 -32.00 -18.05
N LEU A 582 -8.75 -33.30 -18.05
CA LEU A 582 -7.36 -33.79 -18.08
C LEU A 582 -7.29 -35.17 -18.76
N PRO A 583 -6.56 -35.31 -19.89
CA PRO A 583 -5.90 -36.54 -20.23
C PRO A 583 -4.38 -36.35 -20.06
N TYR A 584 -3.74 -37.16 -19.22
CA TYR A 584 -2.56 -37.95 -19.57
C TYR A 584 -2.11 -38.77 -18.36
N ASP A 585 -2.14 -40.08 -18.58
CA ASP A 585 -1.61 -41.16 -17.76
C ASP A 585 -0.18 -41.45 -18.20
N THR A 586 0.77 -41.48 -17.29
CA THR A 586 1.88 -42.44 -17.34
C THR A 586 2.36 -42.75 -15.93
N ALA A 587 2.03 -43.97 -15.52
CA ALA A 587 2.61 -44.73 -14.44
C ALA A 587 4.14 -44.89 -14.50
N ASN A 588 4.68 -45.31 -13.34
CA ASN A 588 6.01 -45.83 -13.04
C ASN A 588 7.10 -44.80 -12.71
N LEU A 589 7.40 -44.68 -11.41
CA LEU A 589 8.74 -44.97 -10.87
C LEU A 589 8.63 -45.19 -9.35
N ASN A 590 8.74 -46.46 -8.97
CA ASN A 590 8.91 -46.90 -7.58
C ASN A 590 10.25 -46.40 -7.04
N TYR A 591 10.26 -45.93 -5.79
CA TYR A 591 11.46 -46.00 -4.95
C TYR A 591 11.13 -46.86 -3.73
N GLU A 592 11.61 -48.10 -3.81
CA GLU A 592 11.75 -49.00 -2.67
C GLU A 592 12.82 -48.43 -1.73
N THR A 593 12.48 -48.45 -0.44
CA THR A 593 13.41 -48.38 0.68
C THR A 593 14.25 -49.65 0.74
N ASP A 594 15.57 -49.52 0.89
CA ASP A 594 16.40 -50.60 1.43
C ASP A 594 17.37 -50.02 2.50
N PRO A 595 17.49 -50.64 3.69
CA PRO A 595 18.41 -50.24 4.75
C PRO A 595 19.67 -51.11 4.74
N ASN A 596 20.87 -50.50 4.74
CA ASN A 596 22.10 -50.96 5.44
C ASN A 596 23.38 -50.31 4.87
N GLY A 597 24.21 -49.77 5.78
CA GLY A 597 25.68 -49.60 5.65
C GLY A 597 26.16 -48.47 4.70
N GLU A 598 27.20 -47.68 4.96
CA GLU A 598 28.26 -47.71 5.96
C GLU A 598 28.82 -46.30 6.17
N ASP A 599 29.46 -46.15 7.33
CA ASP A 599 30.16 -45.01 7.90
C ASP A 599 31.43 -44.65 7.10
N HIS A 600 31.52 -43.45 6.56
CA HIS A 600 32.79 -42.83 6.18
C HIS A 600 32.85 -41.36 6.61
N ARG A 601 33.62 -41.15 7.67
CA ARG A 601 34.17 -39.89 8.15
C ARG A 601 35.03 -39.23 7.07
N HIS A 602 34.81 -37.93 6.83
CA HIS A 602 35.90 -37.01 6.47
C HIS A 602 35.61 -35.60 7.00
N GLU A 603 36.67 -35.03 7.59
CA GLU A 603 36.75 -33.79 8.37
C GLU A 603 36.48 -32.51 7.54
N PRO A 604 35.98 -31.43 8.16
CA PRO A 604 35.99 -30.10 7.56
C PRO A 604 37.32 -29.37 7.85
N SER A 605 37.96 -28.88 6.79
CA SER A 605 39.20 -28.11 6.83
C SER A 605 39.01 -26.74 7.51
N LEU A 606 39.90 -26.47 8.47
CA LEU A 606 40.13 -25.18 9.12
C LEU A 606 40.74 -24.19 8.11
N PHE A 607 40.06 -23.06 7.86
CA PHE A 607 40.69 -21.87 7.30
C PHE A 607 40.88 -20.82 8.39
N THR A 608 42.09 -20.28 8.40
CA THR A 608 42.75 -19.48 9.43
C THR A 608 42.18 -18.06 9.50
N GLU A 609 41.81 -17.66 10.71
CA GLU A 609 41.42 -16.31 11.10
C GLU A 609 42.67 -15.39 11.09
N SER A 610 42.64 -14.29 10.33
CA SER A 610 43.72 -13.31 10.30
C SER A 610 43.18 -11.88 10.46
N ALA A 611 43.67 -11.24 11.52
CA ALA A 611 43.91 -9.81 11.72
C ALA A 611 42.72 -8.82 11.71
N ARG A 612 42.33 -8.39 12.92
CA ARG A 612 41.73 -7.07 13.20
C ARG A 612 42.75 -5.94 12.94
N PRO A 613 42.35 -4.78 12.38
CA PRO A 613 43.09 -3.53 12.53
C PRO A 613 42.63 -2.73 13.77
N PRO A 614 43.48 -1.83 14.30
CA PRO A 614 43.32 -1.25 15.63
C PRO A 614 42.38 -0.04 15.68
N ALA A 615 41.76 0.13 16.85
CA ALA A 615 41.02 1.33 17.25
C ALA A 615 41.94 2.55 17.22
N THR A 616 41.49 3.62 16.57
CA THR A 616 42.07 4.96 16.69
C THR A 616 41.09 5.81 17.47
N ASP A 617 41.53 6.21 18.65
CA ASP A 617 40.93 7.21 19.53
C ASP A 617 41.37 8.60 19.03
N LEU A 618 40.42 9.47 18.70
CA LEU A 618 40.63 10.92 18.57
C LEU A 618 39.31 11.63 18.87
N GLY A 619 39.28 12.32 19.99
CA GLY A 619 38.20 13.22 20.37
C GLY A 619 38.20 14.51 19.57
N LEU A 620 36.98 14.99 19.29
CA LEU A 620 36.50 16.37 19.48
C LEU A 620 34.98 16.36 19.38
#